data_AF-A0A3N1A4P1-F1
#
_entry.id   AF-A0A3N1A4P1-F1
#
_cell.length_a   1.000
_cell.length_b   1.000
_cell.length_c   1.000
_cell.angle_alpha   90.00
_cell.angle_beta   90.00
_cell.angle_gamma   90.00
#
_symmetry.space_group_name_H-M   'P 1'
#
loop_
_entity.id
_entity.type
_entity.pdbx_description
1 polymer ?
#
loop_
_entity_poly.entity_id
_entity_poly.type
_entity_poly.pdbx_seq_one_letter_code
_entity_poly.pdbx_strand_id
1 'polypeptide(L)'
;MHEHSLAPSETGGVVLDIGGDMGALIIYTGQEFHGREIEISPTVGPDRPDPAPRTHAAVRERQVRDGVFFSAVYTDLPAGSYTVWRSDDVPAGQVTITGGAVTEFVWPQHASAGRLIPKAG
;
A
#
# COMPACT_ATOMS: atom_id res chain seq x y z
N MET A 1 -8.82 48.55 -7.37
CA MET A 1 -8.52 48.02 -6.03
C MET A 1 -9.72 47.19 -5.58
N HIS A 2 -9.71 45.87 -5.50
CA HIS A 2 -8.69 44.85 -5.74
C HIS A 2 -9.37 43.69 -6.48
N GLU A 3 -8.75 43.26 -7.57
CA GLU A 3 -8.94 41.94 -8.17
C GLU A 3 -8.45 40.85 -7.19
N HIS A 4 -9.24 39.81 -6.94
CA HIS A 4 -8.81 38.63 -6.20
C HIS A 4 -8.85 37.44 -7.16
N SER A 5 -7.71 37.20 -7.79
CA SER A 5 -7.45 36.00 -8.59
C SER A 5 -7.38 34.80 -7.65
N LEU A 6 -8.46 34.02 -7.56
CA LEU A 6 -8.45 32.72 -6.89
C LEU A 6 -7.94 31.69 -7.91
N ALA A 7 -6.74 31.16 -7.65
CA ALA A 7 -6.13 30.08 -8.42
C ALA A 7 -6.96 28.77 -8.31
N PRO A 8 -6.80 27.81 -9.25
CA PRO A 8 -7.58 26.57 -9.24
C PRO A 8 -7.26 25.71 -8.01
N SER A 9 -8.28 25.19 -7.34
CA SER A 9 -8.13 24.16 -6.30
C SER A 9 -8.00 22.79 -6.95
N GLU A 10 -6.80 22.43 -7.40
CA GLU A 10 -6.48 21.10 -7.94
C GLU A 10 -5.53 20.38 -6.98
N THR A 11 -6.08 19.70 -5.97
CA THR A 11 -5.56 18.45 -5.38
C THR A 11 -6.64 17.95 -4.42
N GLY A 12 -7.41 16.95 -4.82
CA GLY A 12 -8.37 16.28 -3.93
C GLY A 12 -7.63 15.57 -2.80
N GLY A 13 -7.44 16.28 -1.68
CA GLY A 13 -6.92 15.69 -0.45
C GLY A 13 -7.96 14.75 0.15
N VAL A 14 -7.57 13.50 0.38
CA VAL A 14 -8.36 12.59 1.22
C VAL A 14 -8.22 13.08 2.65
N VAL A 15 -9.28 13.65 3.22
CA VAL A 15 -9.39 13.88 4.66
C VAL A 15 -9.75 12.55 5.29
N LEU A 16 -8.77 11.90 5.91
CA LEU A 16 -9.00 10.68 6.66
C LEU A 16 -9.20 11.07 8.13
N ASP A 17 -10.34 10.69 8.71
CA ASP A 17 -10.58 10.84 10.15
C ASP A 17 -9.66 9.85 10.86
N ILE A 18 -8.64 10.39 11.51
CA ILE A 18 -7.50 9.64 12.03
C ILE A 18 -7.44 9.95 13.53
N GLY A 19 -8.37 9.35 14.26
CA GLY A 19 -8.46 9.39 15.71
C GLY A 19 -8.76 8.00 16.28
N GLY A 20 -8.12 7.65 17.40
CA GLY A 20 -8.30 6.35 18.07
C GLY A 20 -7.39 5.24 17.53
N ASP A 21 -7.84 3.99 17.59
CA ASP A 21 -7.07 2.81 17.24
C ASP A 21 -7.06 2.47 15.74
N MET A 22 -7.66 3.30 14.88
CA MET A 22 -7.73 3.06 13.43
C MET A 22 -6.67 3.85 12.68
N GLY A 23 -6.02 3.20 11.70
CA GLY A 23 -5.04 3.79 10.79
C GLY A 23 -5.34 3.46 9.34
N ALA A 24 -4.41 3.81 8.45
CA ALA A 24 -4.47 3.46 7.03
C ALA A 24 -3.16 2.89 6.53
N LEU A 25 -3.23 2.17 5.41
CA LEU A 25 -2.08 1.63 4.71
C LEU A 25 -2.09 2.07 3.25
N ILE A 26 -0.96 2.61 2.79
CA ILE A 26 -0.67 2.80 1.38
C ILE A 26 0.41 1.80 0.97
N ILE A 27 0.11 0.97 -0.02
CA ILE A 27 1.08 0.07 -0.64
C ILE A 27 1.49 0.65 -1.99
N TYR A 28 2.73 1.09 -2.12
CA TYR A 28 3.31 1.56 -3.38
C TYR A 28 3.82 0.39 -4.22
N THR A 29 3.53 0.42 -5.51
CA THR A 29 3.92 -0.62 -6.48
C THR A 29 4.49 0.00 -7.75
N GLY A 30 5.05 -0.85 -8.62
CA GLY A 30 5.28 -0.50 -10.01
C GLY A 30 4.00 -0.54 -10.86
N GLN A 31 4.07 0.01 -12.08
CA GLN A 31 2.98 0.06 -13.06
C GLN A 31 2.47 -1.32 -13.48
N GLU A 32 3.31 -2.35 -13.40
CA GLU A 32 2.99 -3.74 -13.73
C GLU A 32 1.93 -4.35 -12.80
N PHE A 33 1.63 -3.68 -11.69
CA PHE A 33 0.57 -4.05 -10.78
C PHE A 33 -0.75 -3.31 -11.02
N HIS A 34 -0.82 -2.37 -11.97
CA HIS A 34 -2.05 -1.61 -12.23
C HIS A 34 -3.25 -2.53 -12.48
N GLY A 35 -4.34 -2.32 -11.72
CA GLY A 35 -5.56 -3.11 -11.77
C GLY A 35 -5.50 -4.44 -11.02
N ARG A 36 -4.33 -4.86 -10.55
CA ARG A 36 -4.19 -6.07 -9.71
C ARG A 36 -4.60 -5.78 -8.29
N GLU A 37 -5.19 -6.78 -7.66
CA GLU A 37 -5.52 -6.73 -6.24
C GLU A 37 -4.32 -7.16 -5.41
N ILE A 38 -4.10 -6.44 -4.31
CA ILE A 38 -3.20 -6.86 -3.24
C ILE A 38 -4.07 -7.24 -2.05
N GLU A 39 -3.70 -8.32 -1.38
CA GLU A 39 -4.38 -8.77 -0.17
C GLU A 39 -3.54 -8.45 1.07
N ILE A 40 -4.23 -8.10 2.16
CA ILE A 40 -3.66 -8.00 3.50
C ILE A 40 -4.51 -8.78 4.50
N SER A 41 -3.89 -9.24 5.57
CA SER A 41 -4.61 -9.76 6.75
C SER A 41 -3.86 -9.41 8.02
N PRO A 42 -4.54 -9.31 9.17
CA PRO A 42 -3.88 -9.33 10.46
C PRO A 42 -2.90 -10.52 10.55
N THR A 43 -1.70 -10.28 11.04
CA THR A 43 -0.69 -11.30 11.25
C THR A 43 -1.14 -12.26 12.35
N VAL A 44 -0.95 -13.56 12.11
CA VAL A 44 -1.11 -14.60 13.13
C VAL A 44 0.00 -14.51 14.17
N GLY A 45 -0.35 -14.54 15.44
CA GLY A 45 0.57 -14.38 16.56
C GLY A 45 -0.04 -14.87 17.88
N PRO A 46 0.63 -14.64 19.02
CA PRO A 46 0.17 -15.12 20.32
C PRO A 46 -1.23 -14.59 20.69
N ASP A 47 -1.53 -13.34 20.35
CA ASP A 47 -2.83 -12.71 20.60
C ASP A 47 -3.90 -13.07 19.55
N ARG A 48 -3.49 -13.67 18.43
CA ARG A 48 -4.37 -14.08 17.33
C ARG A 48 -3.86 -15.38 16.70
N PRO A 49 -4.26 -16.55 17.23
CA PRO A 49 -3.76 -17.83 16.75
C PRO A 49 -4.34 -18.26 15.40
N ASP A 50 -5.52 -17.75 15.03
CA ASP A 50 -6.21 -18.13 13.80
C ASP A 50 -6.09 -17.07 12.70
N PRO A 51 -6.00 -17.48 11.42
CA PRO A 51 -5.98 -16.56 10.29
C PRO A 51 -7.30 -15.78 10.19
N ALA A 52 -7.19 -14.45 10.05
CA ALA A 52 -8.34 -13.60 9.79
C ALA A 52 -8.67 -13.54 8.29
N PRO A 53 -9.90 -13.15 7.92
CA PRO A 53 -10.25 -12.86 6.53
C PRO A 53 -9.28 -11.85 5.90
N ARG A 54 -8.95 -12.08 4.64
CA ARG A 54 -8.15 -11.15 3.85
C ARG A 54 -9.01 -9.99 3.37
N THR A 55 -8.41 -8.80 3.39
CA THR A 55 -8.96 -7.60 2.74
C THR A 55 -8.15 -7.32 1.50
N HIS A 56 -8.82 -7.03 0.38
CA HIS A 56 -8.16 -6.71 -0.87
C HIS A 56 -8.42 -5.27 -1.29
N ALA A 57 -7.45 -4.70 -2.01
CA ALA A 57 -7.61 -3.44 -2.70
C ALA A 57 -6.89 -3.49 -4.05
N ALA A 58 -7.54 -2.96 -5.07
CA ALA A 58 -6.93 -2.83 -6.39
C ALA A 58 -5.86 -1.72 -6.39
N VAL A 59 -4.73 -2.01 -7.01
CA VAL A 59 -3.70 -1.03 -7.33
C VAL A 59 -4.22 -0.12 -8.41
N ARG A 60 -4.15 1.18 -8.17
CA ARG A 60 -4.66 2.20 -9.08
C ARG A 60 -3.60 3.25 -9.32
N GLU A 61 -3.64 3.81 -10.52
CA GLU A 61 -2.86 4.98 -10.88
C GLU A 61 -3.25 6.20 -10.02
N ARG A 62 -2.27 6.98 -9.59
CA ARG A 62 -2.43 8.24 -8.86
C ARG A 62 -1.52 9.29 -9.48
N GLN A 63 -2.15 10.40 -9.87
CA GLN A 63 -1.46 11.56 -10.42
C GLN A 63 -0.97 12.46 -9.27
N VAL A 64 0.31 12.83 -9.28
CA VAL A 64 0.91 13.83 -8.39
C VAL A 64 1.66 14.88 -9.18
N ARG A 65 2.00 15.99 -8.53
CA ARG A 65 2.69 17.14 -9.15
C ARG A 65 3.97 16.75 -9.89
N ASP A 66 4.68 15.73 -9.40
CA ASP A 66 5.97 15.27 -9.95
C ASP A 66 5.87 13.95 -10.74
N GLY A 67 4.66 13.46 -11.06
CA GLY A 67 4.47 12.28 -11.92
C GLY A 67 3.33 11.37 -11.50
N VAL A 68 3.49 10.09 -11.79
CA VAL A 68 2.47 9.06 -11.57
C VAL A 68 3.03 7.99 -10.65
N PHE A 69 2.26 7.59 -9.64
CA PHE A 69 2.55 6.38 -8.88
C PHE A 69 1.37 5.42 -8.89
N PHE A 70 1.66 4.15 -8.63
CA PHE A 70 0.68 3.08 -8.55
C PHE A 70 0.60 2.60 -7.12
N SER A 71 -0.61 2.56 -6.57
CA SER A 71 -0.79 2.16 -5.17
C SER A 71 -2.12 1.47 -4.91
N ALA A 72 -2.10 0.50 -4.00
CA ALA A 72 -3.30 0.04 -3.29
C ALA A 72 -3.44 0.84 -1.99
N VAL A 73 -4.68 1.22 -1.64
CA VAL A 73 -4.97 2.03 -0.45
C VAL A 73 -6.00 1.30 0.38
N TYR A 74 -5.69 1.11 1.65
CA TYR A 74 -6.59 0.54 2.66
C TYR A 74 -6.84 1.60 3.72
N THR A 75 -8.12 1.86 3.96
CA THR A 75 -8.57 2.80 4.98
C THR A 75 -9.26 2.02 6.10
N ASP A 76 -9.30 2.59 7.30
CA ASP A 76 -10.02 2.01 8.44
C ASP A 76 -9.45 0.65 8.89
N LEU A 77 -8.14 0.59 9.09
CA LEU A 77 -7.46 -0.60 9.61
C LEU A 77 -7.22 -0.46 11.12
N PRO A 78 -7.69 -1.42 11.96
CA PRO A 78 -7.29 -1.48 13.35
C PRO A 78 -5.77 -1.52 13.52
N ALA A 79 -5.26 -0.85 14.55
CA ALA A 79 -3.85 -0.87 14.90
C ALA A 79 -3.39 -2.31 15.16
N GLY A 80 -2.21 -2.65 14.65
CA GLY A 80 -1.66 -3.99 14.78
C GLY A 80 -0.76 -4.40 13.63
N SER A 81 -0.23 -5.62 13.71
CA SER A 81 0.62 -6.20 12.67
C SER A 81 -0.22 -6.85 11.58
N TYR A 82 0.13 -6.55 10.32
CA TYR A 82 -0.51 -7.08 9.13
C TYR A 82 0.52 -7.76 8.24
N THR A 83 0.10 -8.86 7.64
CA THR A 83 0.82 -9.52 6.55
C THR A 83 0.29 -8.97 5.23
N VAL A 84 1.21 -8.53 4.37
CA VAL A 84 0.93 -8.20 2.97
C VAL A 84 1.22 -9.44 2.14
N TRP A 85 0.28 -9.86 1.30
CA TRP A 85 0.37 -11.12 0.57
C TRP A 85 0.73 -10.90 -0.90
N ARG A 86 1.73 -11.67 -1.38
CA ARG A 86 2.10 -11.75 -2.79
C ARG A 86 1.19 -12.73 -3.55
N SER A 87 0.79 -13.80 -2.88
CA SER A 87 -0.07 -14.88 -3.38
C SER A 87 -0.71 -15.59 -2.18
N ASP A 88 -1.58 -16.57 -2.40
CA ASP A 88 -2.29 -17.31 -1.34
C ASP A 88 -1.41 -17.75 -0.17
N ASP A 89 -0.21 -18.28 -0.40
CA ASP A 89 0.66 -18.76 0.70
C ASP A 89 1.97 -17.98 0.85
N VAL A 90 2.18 -16.93 0.05
CA VAL A 90 3.48 -16.24 -0.01
C VAL A 90 3.34 -14.82 0.54
N PRO A 91 3.89 -14.51 1.73
CA PRO A 91 3.93 -13.14 2.22
C PRO A 91 4.91 -12.31 1.37
N ALA A 92 4.47 -11.12 0.97
CA ALA A 92 5.35 -10.07 0.44
C ALA A 92 6.13 -9.39 1.58
N GLY A 93 5.53 -9.31 2.77
CA GLY A 93 6.15 -8.73 3.96
C GLY A 93 5.15 -8.52 5.08
N GLN A 94 5.61 -7.89 6.16
CA GLN A 94 4.77 -7.49 7.28
C GLN A 94 4.89 -5.98 7.52
N VAL A 95 3.83 -5.39 8.03
CA VAL A 95 3.74 -3.97 8.34
C VAL A 95 2.94 -3.77 9.62
N THR A 96 3.30 -2.78 10.43
CA THR A 96 2.57 -2.44 11.66
C THR A 96 1.75 -1.17 11.42
N ILE A 97 0.43 -1.31 11.46
CA ILE A 97 -0.51 -0.20 11.39
C ILE A 97 -0.55 0.48 12.75
N THR A 98 -0.31 1.79 12.74
CA THR A 98 -0.45 2.65 13.92
C THR A 98 -1.76 3.40 13.83
N GLY A 99 -2.59 3.30 14.87
CA GLY A 99 -3.82 4.10 14.98
C GLY A 99 -3.47 5.58 14.95
N GLY A 100 -4.27 6.41 14.30
CA GLY A 100 -3.92 7.81 14.18
C GLY A 100 -2.84 8.11 13.13
N ALA A 101 -2.46 7.15 12.27
CA ALA A 101 -1.43 7.37 11.26
C ALA A 101 -1.72 6.71 9.90
N VAL A 102 -1.06 7.24 8.86
CA VAL A 102 -0.90 6.56 7.57
C VAL A 102 0.41 5.79 7.63
N THR A 103 0.33 4.49 7.41
CA THR A 103 1.49 3.61 7.25
C THR A 103 1.76 3.37 5.78
N GLU A 104 3.03 3.33 5.39
CA GLU A 104 3.46 3.13 4.02
C GLU A 104 4.24 1.82 3.89
N PHE A 105 3.99 1.09 2.80
CA PHE A 105 4.71 -0.14 2.46
C PHE A 105 5.11 -0.10 0.98
N VAL A 106 6.36 -0.39 0.68
CA VAL A 106 6.85 -0.48 -0.70
C VAL A 106 6.85 -1.94 -1.12
N TRP A 107 6.13 -2.24 -2.20
CA TRP A 107 6.08 -3.60 -2.73
C TRP A 107 7.48 -4.08 -3.11
N PRO A 108 7.94 -5.22 -2.58
CA PRO A 108 9.29 -5.70 -2.86
C PRO A 108 9.39 -6.09 -4.33
N GLN A 109 10.28 -5.40 -5.05
CA GLN A 109 10.59 -5.72 -6.43
C GLN A 109 11.13 -7.15 -6.49
N HIS A 110 10.70 -7.92 -7.49
CA HIS A 110 11.24 -9.26 -7.70
C HIS A 110 12.76 -9.11 -7.90
N ALA A 111 13.58 -9.61 -6.97
CA ALA A 111 14.98 -9.85 -7.28
C ALA A 111 14.94 -10.78 -8.50
N SER A 112 15.30 -10.27 -9.66
CA SER A 112 15.45 -11.11 -10.84
C SER A 112 16.59 -12.04 -10.48
N ALA A 113 16.30 -13.33 -10.32
CA ALA A 113 17.35 -14.33 -10.17
C ALA A 113 18.25 -14.17 -11.39
N GLY A 114 19.45 -13.63 -11.16
CA GLY A 114 20.37 -13.25 -12.22
C GLY A 114 20.61 -14.43 -13.15
N ARG A 115 20.17 -14.31 -14.40
CA ARG A 115 20.74 -15.11 -15.48
C ARG A 115 22.15 -14.59 -15.69
N LEU A 116 23.14 -15.27 -15.13
CA LEU A 116 24.52 -15.20 -15.58
C LEU A 116 25.16 -16.59 -15.44
N ILE A 117 25.25 -17.34 -16.55
CA ILE A 117 26.52 -17.98 -16.89
C ILE A 117 26.79 -17.79 -18.40
N PRO A 118 28.04 -17.44 -18.76
CA PRO A 118 28.46 -17.00 -20.08
C PRO A 118 28.59 -18.17 -21.07
N LYS A 119 28.46 -17.85 -22.36
CA LYS A 119 28.82 -18.75 -23.47
C LYS A 119 30.35 -18.84 -23.52
N ALA A 120 30.93 -19.95 -23.06
CA ALA A 120 32.29 -20.32 -23.42
C ALA A 120 32.25 -20.98 -24.80
N GLY A 121 33.14 -20.52 -25.68
CA GLY A 121 33.28 -20.99 -27.07
C GLY A 121 34.04 -22.29 -27.21
#